data_AF-A0A8H9I6R1-F1
#
_entry.id   AF-A0A8H9I6R1-F1
#
_cell.length_a   1.000
_cell.length_b   1.000
_cell.length_c   1.000
_cell.angle_alpha   90.00
_cell.angle_beta   90.00
_cell.angle_gamma   90.00
#
_symmetry.space_group_name_H-M   'P 1'
#
loop_
_entity.id
_entity.type
_entity.pdbx_description
1 polymer ?
#
loop_
_entity_poly.entity_id
_entity_poly.type
_entity_poly.pdbx_seq_one_letter_code
_entity_poly.pdbx_strand_id
1 'polypeptide(L)'
;MLLLVASQIFYTQKLVDLNDKNKSLLRLGQDFLQLRRHEKDFLLRLDLAYVDKFNLQAEQFLRQLALVQTTDEQSVLNQDIFHQLLDSFPLYQQQFTTLVQTRVAMGLNENMGYQGEFRDATHRLEAKIANADMLYMHQVLLQMRRAEKDFLLRKDMEYVDKELGLYSTLRQSIEALPPQVHAEFMPLLSQYQQHFMQLVDAYRQIGLDHDSGLQGRFRNQAHLVEQHFINLDQQLQQQVDDAQRRVEITSIMIMLVTSIILIILLVRSFLTLQRAFSNFVMFFYRCKREYQHMDEKSMGFSEFKYLATIANEMIDSRRQMERELAAAQDEIKRLKKQYQSTTSEQSQ
;
A
#
# COMPACT_ATOMS: atom_id res chain seq x y z
N MET A 1 0.50 -16.84 -28.91
CA MET A 1 -0.32 -17.25 -27.75
C MET A 1 0.53 -17.52 -26.51
N LEU A 2 1.44 -18.50 -26.51
CA LEU A 2 2.27 -18.80 -25.32
C LEU A 2 3.06 -17.59 -24.78
N LEU A 3 3.70 -16.80 -25.66
CA LEU A 3 4.41 -15.58 -25.24
C LEU A 3 3.49 -14.53 -24.60
N LEU A 4 2.26 -14.39 -25.09
CA LEU A 4 1.30 -13.44 -24.52
C LEU A 4 0.79 -13.91 -23.17
N VAL A 5 0.53 -15.22 -23.01
CA VAL A 5 0.14 -15.81 -21.74
C VAL A 5 1.29 -15.73 -20.72
N ALA A 6 2.53 -16.00 -21.12
CA ALA A 6 3.70 -15.82 -20.26
C ALA A 6 3.87 -14.36 -19.82
N SER A 7 3.67 -13.41 -20.75
CA SER A 7 3.67 -11.97 -20.47
C SER A 7 2.56 -11.59 -19.47
N GLN A 8 1.35 -12.13 -19.65
CA GLN A 8 0.23 -11.93 -18.72
C GLN A 8 0.56 -12.42 -17.32
N ILE A 9 1.12 -13.63 -17.21
CA ILE A 9 1.52 -14.21 -15.92
C ILE A 9 2.56 -13.32 -15.24
N PHE A 10 3.57 -12.87 -15.98
CA PHE A 10 4.61 -11.98 -15.48
C PHE A 10 4.04 -10.64 -14.95
N TYR A 11 3.20 -9.97 -15.73
CA TYR A 11 2.60 -8.70 -15.29
C TYR A 11 1.62 -8.88 -14.12
N THR A 12 0.88 -9.99 -14.10
CA THR A 12 -0.01 -10.32 -12.97
C THR A 12 0.79 -10.55 -11.69
N GLN A 13 1.89 -11.31 -11.75
CA GLN A 13 2.78 -11.52 -10.61
C GLN A 13 3.37 -10.20 -10.11
N LYS A 14 3.82 -9.32 -11.03
CA LYS A 14 4.33 -8.00 -10.68
C LYS A 14 3.28 -7.12 -10.00
N LEU A 15 2.03 -7.15 -10.46
CA LEU A 15 0.92 -6.43 -9.84
C LEU A 15 0.61 -6.95 -8.43
N VAL A 16 0.68 -8.27 -8.22
CA VAL A 16 0.49 -8.88 -6.89
C VAL A 16 1.60 -8.43 -5.94
N ASP A 17 2.87 -8.48 -6.37
CA ASP A 17 4.02 -8.01 -5.59
C ASP A 17 3.87 -6.53 -5.19
N LEU A 18 3.52 -5.65 -6.14
CA LEU A 18 3.28 -4.24 -5.87
C LEU A 18 2.13 -4.01 -4.87
N ASN A 19 1.04 -4.79 -4.97
CA ASN A 19 -0.06 -4.70 -4.02
C ASN A 19 0.34 -5.15 -2.60
N ASP A 20 1.17 -6.18 -2.47
CA ASP A 20 1.63 -6.65 -1.17
C ASP A 20 2.64 -5.67 -0.53
N LYS A 21 3.47 -5.02 -1.35
CA LYS A 21 4.30 -3.88 -0.92
C LYS A 21 3.44 -2.72 -0.43
N ASN A 22 2.40 -2.37 -1.18
CA ASN A 22 1.47 -1.29 -0.82
C ASN A 22 0.77 -1.56 0.51
N LYS A 23 0.28 -2.79 0.72
CA LYS A 23 -0.28 -3.21 2.03
C LYS A 23 0.74 -3.09 3.17
N SER A 24 1.99 -3.45 2.91
CA SER A 24 3.06 -3.35 3.92
C SER A 24 3.37 -1.89 4.26
N LEU A 25 3.34 -1.00 3.27
CA LEU A 25 3.49 0.43 3.47
C LEU A 25 2.33 1.05 4.25
N LEU A 26 1.09 0.63 3.97
CA LEU A 26 -0.08 1.06 4.76
C LEU A 26 0.04 0.64 6.22
N ARG A 27 0.56 -0.56 6.50
CA ARG A 27 0.85 -1.01 7.88
C ARG A 27 1.94 -0.16 8.53
N LEU A 28 3.02 0.14 7.82
CA LEU A 28 4.05 1.06 8.31
C LEU A 28 3.47 2.45 8.63
N GLY A 29 2.58 2.97 7.79
CA GLY A 29 1.89 4.23 8.06
C GLY A 29 1.06 4.19 9.35
N GLN A 30 0.37 3.08 9.62
CA GLN A 30 -0.36 2.88 10.88
C GLN A 30 0.58 2.78 12.08
N ASP A 31 1.70 2.08 11.94
CA ASP A 31 2.74 1.95 12.96
C ASP A 31 3.35 3.32 13.30
N PHE A 32 3.59 4.17 12.29
CA PHE A 32 4.03 5.55 12.50
C PHE A 32 3.00 6.39 13.24
N LEU A 33 1.70 6.23 12.95
CA LEU A 33 0.65 6.91 13.70
C LEU A 33 0.59 6.45 15.18
N GLN A 34 0.90 5.18 15.47
CA GLN A 34 1.02 4.71 16.86
C GLN A 34 2.25 5.32 17.55
N LEU A 35 3.39 5.45 16.86
CA LEU A 35 4.55 6.18 17.39
C LEU A 35 4.18 7.61 17.78
N ARG A 36 3.52 8.34 16.88
CA ARG A 36 3.04 9.72 17.12
C ARG A 36 2.04 9.78 18.28
N ARG A 37 1.25 8.73 18.50
CA ARG A 37 0.34 8.63 19.66
C ARG A 37 1.12 8.48 20.97
N HIS A 38 2.07 7.54 21.04
CA HIS A 38 2.87 7.30 22.24
C HIS A 38 3.69 8.53 22.63
N GLU A 39 4.27 9.22 21.66
CA GLU A 39 4.92 10.50 21.86
C GLU A 39 3.99 11.53 22.50
N LYS A 40 2.81 11.76 21.91
CA LYS A 40 1.84 12.75 22.42
C LYS A 40 1.35 12.38 23.81
N ASP A 41 1.11 11.09 24.06
CA ASP A 41 0.72 10.61 25.38
C ASP A 41 1.82 10.88 26.42
N PHE A 42 3.10 10.65 26.10
CA PHE A 42 4.20 11.05 26.99
C PHE A 42 4.24 12.56 27.21
N LEU A 43 4.15 13.37 26.16
CA LEU A 43 4.24 14.83 26.30
C LEU A 43 3.07 15.44 27.10
N LEU A 44 1.90 14.78 27.08
CA LEU A 44 0.73 15.21 27.84
C LEU A 44 0.72 14.68 29.28
N ARG A 45 1.19 13.45 29.51
CA ARG A 45 1.04 12.73 30.79
C ARG A 45 2.33 12.59 31.59
N LEU A 46 3.47 12.79 30.94
CA LEU A 46 4.82 12.63 31.49
C LEU A 46 5.08 11.23 32.09
N ASP A 47 4.44 10.19 31.54
CA ASP A 47 4.57 8.79 31.97
C ASP A 47 5.55 8.02 31.06
N LEU A 48 6.60 7.47 31.67
CA LEU A 48 7.67 6.73 30.98
C LEU A 48 7.17 5.46 30.31
N ALA A 49 6.04 4.88 30.71
CA ALA A 49 5.47 3.72 30.02
C ALA A 49 5.18 3.99 28.53
N TYR A 50 4.92 5.24 28.16
CA TYR A 50 4.74 5.62 26.75
C TYR A 50 6.07 5.73 25.99
N VAL A 51 7.17 6.05 26.68
CA VAL A 51 8.52 6.05 26.10
C VAL A 51 8.93 4.61 25.78
N ASP A 52 8.64 3.67 26.67
CA ASP A 52 8.93 2.24 26.45
C ASP A 52 8.16 1.70 25.24
N LYS A 53 6.85 2.02 25.15
CA LYS A 53 6.01 1.67 24.00
C LYS A 53 6.52 2.29 22.71
N PHE A 54 6.92 3.57 22.75
CA PHE A 54 7.52 4.24 21.60
C PHE A 54 8.78 3.53 21.12
N ASN A 55 9.71 3.21 22.02
CA ASN A 55 10.97 2.55 21.67
C ASN A 55 10.74 1.17 21.05
N LEU A 56 9.87 0.35 21.64
CA LEU A 56 9.52 -0.96 21.10
C LEU A 56 8.91 -0.86 19.70
N GLN A 57 7.97 0.07 19.52
CA GLN A 57 7.33 0.31 18.23
C GLN A 57 8.34 0.84 17.18
N ALA A 58 9.30 1.68 17.59
CA ALA A 58 10.31 2.26 16.71
C ALA A 58 11.26 1.20 16.16
N GLU A 59 11.68 0.25 17.00
CA GLU A 59 12.47 -0.89 16.56
C GLU A 59 11.70 -1.79 15.58
N GLN A 60 10.42 -2.06 15.86
CA GLN A 60 9.58 -2.85 14.97
C GLN A 60 9.39 -2.14 13.62
N PHE A 61 9.12 -0.84 13.65
CA PHE A 61 8.97 -0.01 12.48
C PHE A 61 10.22 -0.02 11.59
N LEU A 62 11.41 0.20 12.16
CA LEU A 62 12.67 0.17 11.39
C LEU A 62 12.94 -1.20 10.76
N ARG A 63 12.68 -2.29 11.49
CA ARG A 63 12.81 -3.65 10.95
C ARG A 63 11.87 -3.88 9.77
N GLN A 64 10.61 -3.45 9.89
CA GLN A 64 9.63 -3.57 8.82
C GLN A 64 9.99 -2.68 7.61
N LEU A 65 10.45 -1.45 7.85
CA LEU A 65 10.86 -0.52 6.80
C LEU A 65 12.03 -1.09 5.97
N ALA A 66 13.04 -1.65 6.63
CA ALA A 66 14.16 -2.32 5.96
C ALA A 66 13.70 -3.56 5.17
N LEU A 67 12.76 -4.35 5.70
CA LEU A 67 12.21 -5.50 5.00
C LEU A 67 11.46 -5.07 3.71
N VAL A 68 10.66 -4.01 3.78
CA VAL A 68 9.95 -3.48 2.61
C VAL A 68 10.96 -2.94 1.57
N GLN A 69 12.00 -2.24 2.01
CA GLN A 69 13.05 -1.75 1.12
C GLN A 69 13.76 -2.87 0.36
N THR A 70 14.18 -3.94 1.05
CA THR A 70 14.86 -5.10 0.43
C THR A 70 13.96 -5.85 -0.56
N THR A 71 12.66 -5.93 -0.27
CA THR A 71 11.69 -6.52 -1.20
C THR A 71 11.48 -5.66 -2.46
N ASP A 72 11.87 -4.38 -2.40
CA ASP A 72 11.72 -3.41 -3.49
C ASP A 72 13.03 -3.05 -4.19
N GLU A 73 14.05 -3.91 -4.11
CA GLU A 73 15.39 -3.69 -4.69
C GLU A 73 15.39 -3.33 -6.19
N GLN A 74 14.38 -3.77 -6.95
CA GLN A 74 14.29 -3.51 -8.38
C GLN A 74 13.75 -2.12 -8.75
N SER A 75 13.21 -1.36 -7.78
CA SER A 75 12.63 -0.04 -8.01
C SER A 75 13.60 1.08 -7.62
N VAL A 76 14.48 1.46 -8.56
CA VAL A 76 15.47 2.54 -8.35
C VAL A 76 14.81 3.84 -7.84
N LEU A 77 13.60 4.13 -8.31
CA LEU A 77 12.85 5.34 -7.94
C LEU A 77 12.39 5.33 -6.47
N ASN A 78 12.03 4.16 -5.93
CA ASN A 78 11.57 4.05 -4.54
C ASN A 78 12.75 4.00 -3.57
N GLN A 79 13.91 3.49 -4.02
CA GLN A 79 15.09 3.35 -3.18
C GLN A 79 15.57 4.69 -2.59
N ASP A 80 15.53 5.79 -3.34
CA ASP A 80 15.91 7.11 -2.80
C ASP A 80 15.04 7.52 -1.61
N ILE A 81 13.71 7.33 -1.72
CA ILE A 81 12.77 7.67 -0.65
C ILE A 81 12.96 6.73 0.56
N PHE A 82 13.24 5.44 0.33
CA PHE A 82 13.59 4.53 1.44
C PHE A 82 14.86 4.95 2.17
N HIS A 83 15.90 5.39 1.46
CA HIS A 83 17.12 5.90 2.09
C HIS A 83 16.82 7.16 2.90
N GLN A 84 16.05 8.11 2.35
CA GLN A 84 15.61 9.31 3.08
C GLN A 84 14.84 8.96 4.36
N LEU A 85 13.98 7.94 4.33
CA LEU A 85 13.27 7.46 5.52
C LEU A 85 14.21 6.81 6.54
N LEU A 86 15.14 5.97 6.09
CA LEU A 86 16.11 5.30 6.95
C LEU A 86 17.13 6.27 7.57
N ASP A 87 17.39 7.41 6.94
CA ASP A 87 18.24 8.46 7.48
C ASP A 87 17.46 9.41 8.42
N SER A 88 16.22 9.75 8.06
CA SER A 88 15.40 10.71 8.82
C SER A 88 14.77 10.12 10.09
N PHE A 89 14.43 8.83 10.09
CA PHE A 89 13.77 8.20 11.23
C PHE A 89 14.67 8.05 12.48
N PRO A 90 15.95 7.65 12.37
CA PRO A 90 16.87 7.63 13.52
C PRO A 90 17.02 9.02 14.15
N LEU A 91 17.07 10.08 13.34
CA LEU A 91 17.13 11.44 13.85
C LEU A 91 15.84 11.82 14.60
N TYR A 92 14.67 11.41 14.10
CA TYR A 92 13.39 11.55 14.80
C TYR A 92 13.41 10.87 16.18
N GLN A 93 13.87 9.61 16.24
CA GLN A 93 14.00 8.87 17.50
C GLN A 93 14.98 9.53 18.48
N GLN A 94 16.14 9.99 17.99
CA GLN A 94 17.14 10.67 18.80
C GLN A 94 16.59 11.98 19.39
N GLN A 95 15.87 12.77 18.59
CA GLN A 95 15.27 14.01 19.05
C GLN A 95 14.18 13.78 20.10
N PHE A 96 13.34 12.75 19.92
CA PHE A 96 12.38 12.34 20.95
C PHE A 96 13.09 11.94 22.24
N THR A 97 14.12 11.11 22.14
CA THR A 97 14.92 10.65 23.30
C THR A 97 15.53 11.83 24.05
N THR A 98 16.08 12.81 23.33
CA THR A 98 16.65 14.02 23.91
C THR A 98 15.58 14.82 24.65
N LEU A 99 14.39 14.98 24.04
CA LEU A 99 13.25 15.67 24.65
C LEU A 99 12.77 14.95 25.93
N VAL A 100 12.69 13.62 25.92
CA VAL A 100 12.37 12.78 27.08
C VAL A 100 13.39 13.00 28.19
N GLN A 101 14.69 12.92 27.89
CA GLN A 101 15.75 13.12 28.87
C GLN A 101 15.69 14.51 29.51
N THR A 102 15.45 15.56 28.72
CA THR A 102 15.28 16.91 29.26
C THR A 102 14.05 17.00 30.17
N ARG A 103 12.93 16.38 29.81
CA ARG A 103 11.72 16.33 30.66
C ARG A 103 11.94 15.57 31.96
N VAL A 104 12.68 14.46 31.93
CA VAL A 104 13.05 13.69 33.12
C VAL A 104 13.93 14.52 34.05
N ALA A 105 14.96 15.19 33.50
CA ALA A 105 15.85 16.07 34.28
C ALA A 105 15.11 17.25 34.93
N MET A 106 14.14 17.83 34.22
CA MET A 106 13.25 18.86 34.78
C MET A 106 12.35 18.35 35.90
N GLY A 107 12.10 17.04 35.96
CA GLY A 107 11.12 16.42 36.85
C GLY A 107 9.78 16.16 36.15
N LEU A 108 9.30 14.92 36.23
CA LEU A 108 8.00 14.50 35.69
C LEU A 108 6.82 14.87 36.60
N ASN A 109 7.11 15.28 37.84
CA ASN A 109 6.18 15.85 38.80
C ASN A 109 6.89 16.91 39.65
N GLU A 110 6.13 17.59 40.51
CA GLU A 110 6.58 18.74 41.30
C GLU A 110 7.64 18.42 42.37
N ASN A 111 7.95 17.15 42.62
CA ASN A 111 8.89 16.70 43.65
C ASN A 111 10.15 16.05 43.06
N MET A 112 10.29 16.01 41.74
CA MET A 112 11.41 15.37 41.06
C MET A 112 12.25 16.38 40.27
N GLY A 113 13.51 16.01 40.00
CA GLY A 113 14.41 16.79 39.14
C GLY A 113 14.54 18.25 39.58
N TYR A 114 14.76 19.13 38.60
CA TYR A 114 14.92 20.56 38.85
C TYR A 114 13.68 21.20 39.52
N GLN A 115 12.47 20.67 39.28
CA GLN A 115 11.25 21.13 39.95
C GLN A 115 11.28 20.87 41.46
N GLY A 116 11.64 19.66 41.87
CA GLY A 116 11.78 19.30 43.28
C GLY A 116 12.86 20.11 43.98
N GLU A 117 14.04 20.21 43.37
CA GLU A 117 15.16 21.00 43.91
C GLU A 117 14.78 22.48 44.11
N PHE A 118 14.11 23.07 43.13
CA PHE A 118 13.62 24.45 43.22
C PHE A 118 12.55 24.63 44.31
N ARG A 119 11.64 23.67 44.43
CA ARG A 119 10.60 23.66 45.46
C ARG A 119 11.22 23.59 46.86
N ASP A 120 12.21 22.75 47.06
CA ASP A 120 12.92 22.63 48.34
C ASP A 120 13.74 23.89 48.68
N ALA A 121 14.38 24.51 47.68
CA ALA A 121 15.06 25.78 47.86
C ALA A 121 14.08 26.91 48.23
N THR A 122 12.91 26.93 47.58
CA THR A 122 11.81 27.85 47.90
C THR A 122 11.38 27.71 49.36
N HIS A 123 11.02 26.50 49.79
CA HIS A 123 10.54 26.26 51.16
C HIS A 123 11.59 26.62 52.21
N ARG A 124 12.87 26.35 51.96
CA ARG A 124 13.95 26.71 52.88
C ARG A 124 14.10 28.23 53.02
N LEU A 125 14.10 28.97 51.91
CA LEU A 125 14.19 30.43 51.93
C LEU A 125 12.94 31.06 52.59
N GLU A 126 11.75 30.58 52.24
CA GLU A 126 10.48 31.04 52.78
C GLU A 126 10.40 30.82 54.30
N ALA A 127 10.71 29.61 54.77
CA ALA A 127 10.73 29.29 56.18
C ALA A 127 11.74 30.14 56.95
N LYS A 128 12.93 30.39 56.37
CA LYS A 128 13.95 31.23 57.02
C LYS A 128 13.49 32.69 57.16
N ILE A 129 12.88 33.26 56.11
CA ILE A 129 12.33 34.62 56.14
C ILE A 129 11.16 34.72 57.13
N ALA A 130 10.26 33.74 57.13
CA ALA A 130 9.10 33.69 58.02
C ALA A 130 9.52 33.58 59.50
N ASN A 131 10.43 32.67 59.83
CA ASN A 131 10.90 32.47 61.20
C ASN A 131 11.68 33.67 61.77
N ALA A 132 12.19 34.56 60.90
CA ALA A 132 12.87 35.79 61.28
C ALA A 132 11.93 37.01 61.32
N ASP A 133 10.62 36.83 61.07
CA ASP A 133 9.60 37.88 61.03
C ASP A 133 9.96 39.06 60.08
N MET A 134 10.68 38.77 58.98
CA MET A 134 11.16 39.77 58.02
C MET A 134 10.06 40.13 57.00
N LEU A 135 9.04 40.87 57.44
CA LEU A 135 7.82 41.14 56.66
C LEU A 135 8.08 41.68 55.25
N TYR A 136 8.98 42.66 55.10
CA TYR A 136 9.30 43.25 53.80
C TYR A 136 9.93 42.21 52.85
N MET A 137 10.90 41.44 53.34
CA MET A 137 11.56 40.39 52.56
C MET A 137 10.58 39.29 52.16
N HIS A 138 9.64 38.96 53.04
CA HIS A 138 8.56 38.02 52.75
C HIS A 138 7.64 38.54 51.63
N GLN A 139 7.26 39.81 51.65
CA GLN A 139 6.46 40.42 50.59
C GLN A 139 7.18 40.40 49.23
N VAL A 140 8.49 40.70 49.20
CA VAL A 140 9.28 40.63 47.96
C VAL A 140 9.36 39.19 47.45
N LEU A 141 9.60 38.21 48.32
CA LEU A 141 9.59 36.79 47.95
C LEU A 141 8.25 36.38 47.33
N LEU A 142 7.11 36.79 47.90
CA LEU A 142 5.80 36.48 47.34
C LEU A 142 5.58 37.09 45.94
N GLN A 143 6.20 38.25 45.65
CA GLN A 143 6.18 38.83 44.31
C GLN A 143 7.08 38.05 43.33
N MET A 144 8.24 37.57 43.77
CA MET A 144 9.11 36.68 42.98
C MET A 144 8.34 35.41 42.61
N ARG A 145 7.75 34.74 43.61
CA ARG A 145 6.89 33.55 43.43
C ARG A 145 5.73 33.76 42.46
N ARG A 146 5.18 34.99 42.39
CA ARG A 146 4.14 35.33 41.41
C ARG A 146 4.71 35.39 40.00
N ALA A 147 5.81 36.10 39.80
CA ALA A 147 6.47 36.21 38.50
C ALA A 147 6.92 34.82 37.98
N GLU A 148 7.48 33.98 38.84
CA GLU A 148 7.89 32.63 38.49
C GLU A 148 6.71 31.76 38.06
N LYS A 149 5.58 31.82 38.78
CA LYS A 149 4.36 31.08 38.41
C LYS A 149 3.79 31.59 37.08
N ASP A 150 3.86 32.90 36.84
CA ASP A 150 3.45 33.47 35.55
C ASP A 150 4.36 32.96 34.42
N PHE A 151 5.68 32.90 34.62
CA PHE A 151 6.60 32.26 33.67
C PHE A 151 6.26 30.78 33.47
N LEU A 152 6.07 30.02 34.54
CA LEU A 152 5.76 28.59 34.45
C LEU A 152 4.40 28.33 33.78
N LEU A 153 3.46 29.27 33.83
CA LEU A 153 2.18 29.14 33.14
C LEU A 153 2.28 29.55 31.66
N ARG A 154 2.99 30.65 31.37
CA ARG A 154 2.94 31.35 30.08
C ARG A 154 4.17 31.15 29.20
N LYS A 155 5.28 30.71 29.79
CA LYS A 155 6.61 30.56 29.16
C LYS A 155 7.18 31.85 28.56
N ASP A 156 6.76 33.00 29.09
CA ASP A 156 7.19 34.31 28.61
C ASP A 156 8.35 34.86 29.44
N MET A 157 9.44 35.25 28.76
CA MET A 157 10.66 35.75 29.39
C MET A 157 10.48 37.08 30.13
N GLU A 158 9.45 37.86 29.82
CA GLU A 158 9.14 39.10 30.57
C GLU A 158 9.01 38.83 32.08
N TYR A 159 8.44 37.67 32.45
CA TYR A 159 8.29 37.29 33.85
C TYR A 159 9.61 36.87 34.50
N VAL A 160 10.55 36.33 33.73
CA VAL A 160 11.91 36.06 34.22
C VAL A 160 12.64 37.37 34.48
N ASP A 161 12.54 38.34 33.57
CA ASP A 161 13.15 39.67 33.74
C ASP A 161 12.58 40.40 34.98
N LYS A 162 11.27 40.29 35.17
CA LYS A 162 10.60 40.80 36.38
C LYS A 162 11.08 40.11 37.66
N GLU A 163 11.22 38.78 37.63
CA GLU A 163 11.75 38.00 38.75
C GLU A 163 13.18 38.44 39.09
N LEU A 164 14.06 38.60 38.10
CA LEU A 164 15.44 39.06 38.29
C LEU A 164 15.54 40.45 38.95
N GLY A 165 14.61 41.35 38.62
CA GLY A 165 14.50 42.65 39.29
C GLY A 165 14.13 42.54 40.77
N LEU A 166 13.18 41.65 41.08
CA LEU A 166 12.75 41.37 42.46
C LEU A 166 13.84 40.64 43.25
N TYR A 167 14.52 39.67 42.64
CA TYR A 167 15.71 39.01 43.18
C TYR A 167 16.76 40.04 43.59
N SER A 168 17.04 41.03 42.73
CA SER A 168 18.01 42.08 43.01
C SER A 168 17.60 42.93 44.23
N THR A 169 16.31 43.21 44.38
CA THR A 169 15.76 43.94 45.54
C THR A 169 15.88 43.12 46.83
N LEU A 170 15.53 41.83 46.79
CA LEU A 170 15.66 40.94 47.94
C LEU A 170 17.12 40.75 48.34
N ARG A 171 18.01 40.59 47.34
CA ARG A 171 19.45 40.48 47.53
C ARG A 171 20.01 41.73 48.22
N GLN A 172 19.67 42.93 47.75
CA GLN A 172 20.10 44.18 48.38
C GLN A 172 19.63 44.28 49.84
N SER A 173 18.42 43.79 50.12
CA SER A 173 17.88 43.73 51.49
C SER A 173 18.69 42.79 52.38
N ILE A 174 19.13 41.64 51.86
CA ILE A 174 20.02 40.70 52.59
C ILE A 174 21.43 41.30 52.78
N GLU A 175 21.98 41.97 51.76
CA GLU A 175 23.31 42.61 51.82
C GLU A 175 23.39 43.71 52.88
N ALA A 176 22.27 44.35 53.20
CA ALA A 176 22.18 45.35 54.27
C ALA A 176 22.06 44.75 55.69
N LEU A 177 21.94 43.44 55.84
CA LEU A 177 21.82 42.77 57.14
C LEU A 177 23.17 42.67 57.87
N PRO A 178 23.17 42.52 59.21
CA PRO A 178 24.39 42.24 59.96
C PRO A 178 25.12 40.99 59.43
N PRO A 179 26.47 40.94 59.48
CA PRO A 179 27.25 39.87 58.84
C PRO A 179 26.83 38.44 59.19
N GLN A 180 26.45 38.20 60.44
CA GLN A 180 25.97 36.89 60.90
C GLN A 180 24.65 36.49 60.23
N VAL A 181 23.68 37.41 60.19
CA VAL A 181 22.38 37.16 59.56
C VAL A 181 22.53 37.05 58.04
N HIS A 182 23.32 37.94 57.42
CA HIS A 182 23.66 37.86 56.00
C HIS A 182 24.18 36.47 55.60
N ALA A 183 25.11 35.90 56.38
CA ALA A 183 25.70 34.58 56.11
C ALA A 183 24.67 33.44 56.17
N GLU A 184 23.56 33.60 56.88
CA GLU A 184 22.48 32.61 56.97
C GLU A 184 21.48 32.71 55.81
N PHE A 185 21.26 33.90 55.25
CA PHE A 185 20.25 34.15 54.21
C PHE A 185 20.81 34.11 52.79
N MET A 186 22.00 34.68 52.56
CA MET A 186 22.56 34.83 51.22
C MET A 186 22.75 33.49 50.48
N PRO A 187 23.22 32.40 51.12
CA PRO A 187 23.32 31.11 50.45
C PRO A 187 21.95 30.54 50.04
N LEU A 188 20.91 30.74 50.86
CA LEU A 188 19.55 30.27 50.56
C LEU A 188 18.97 31.03 49.36
N LEU A 189 19.14 32.36 49.32
CA LEU A 189 18.71 33.17 48.17
C LEU A 189 19.48 32.79 46.89
N SER A 190 20.79 32.57 47.01
CA SER A 190 21.62 32.17 45.86
C SER A 190 21.20 30.80 45.31
N GLN A 191 20.98 29.82 46.20
CA GLN A 191 20.51 28.49 45.83
C GLN A 191 19.13 28.55 45.19
N TYR A 192 18.21 29.34 45.76
CA TYR A 192 16.89 29.60 45.20
C TYR A 192 16.96 30.07 43.74
N GLN A 193 17.77 31.11 43.48
CA GLN A 193 17.90 31.69 42.15
C GLN A 193 18.54 30.72 41.16
N GLN A 194 19.57 29.99 41.60
CA GLN A 194 20.24 29.01 40.77
C GLN A 194 19.25 27.95 40.26
N HIS A 195 18.42 27.39 41.14
CA HIS A 195 17.45 26.37 40.76
C HIS A 195 16.31 26.94 39.90
N PHE A 196 15.87 28.18 40.14
CA PHE A 196 14.91 28.84 39.25
C PHE A 196 15.47 29.02 37.84
N MET A 197 16.68 29.57 37.72
CA MET A 197 17.33 29.78 36.42
C MET A 197 17.62 28.46 35.69
N GLN A 198 17.95 27.40 36.42
CA GLN A 198 18.09 26.06 35.85
C GLN A 198 16.78 25.54 35.23
N LEU A 199 15.63 25.83 35.85
CA LEU A 199 14.32 25.55 35.26
C LEU A 199 14.05 26.42 34.04
N VAL A 200 14.35 27.72 34.10
CA VAL A 200 14.19 28.65 32.96
C VAL A 200 14.98 28.16 31.76
N ASP A 201 16.26 27.81 31.94
CA ASP A 201 17.12 27.32 30.87
C ASP A 201 16.61 25.99 30.30
N ALA A 202 16.12 25.08 31.15
CA ALA A 202 15.52 23.84 30.69
C ALA A 202 14.25 24.09 29.84
N TYR A 203 13.38 25.03 30.24
CA TYR A 203 12.23 25.44 29.42
C TYR A 203 12.66 26.07 28.09
N ARG A 204 13.68 26.91 28.08
CA ARG A 204 14.23 27.49 26.84
C ARG A 204 14.82 26.43 25.92
N GLN A 205 15.51 25.44 26.48
CA GLN A 205 16.06 24.32 25.72
C GLN A 205 14.95 23.46 25.10
N ILE A 206 13.88 23.16 25.86
CA ILE A 206 12.71 22.45 25.34
C ILE A 206 12.01 23.26 24.24
N GLY A 207 11.90 24.57 24.41
CA GLY A 207 11.09 25.45 23.58
C GLY A 207 10.02 26.13 24.43
N LEU A 208 9.89 27.45 24.28
CA LEU A 208 8.88 28.25 24.99
C LEU A 208 7.51 28.18 24.29
N ASP A 209 7.51 27.76 23.03
CA ASP A 209 6.35 27.54 22.17
C ASP A 209 6.51 26.23 21.40
N HIS A 210 5.53 25.88 20.57
CA HIS A 210 5.50 24.61 19.85
C HIS A 210 6.46 24.51 18.65
N ASP A 211 7.02 25.64 18.20
CA ASP A 211 7.92 25.74 17.04
C ASP A 211 9.37 26.03 17.43
N SER A 212 9.66 26.33 18.70
CA SER A 212 10.99 26.62 19.20
C SER A 212 11.63 25.44 19.96
N GLY A 213 12.94 25.55 20.21
CA GLY A 213 13.70 24.60 21.02
C GLY A 213 13.73 23.17 20.47
N LEU A 214 13.85 22.20 21.39
CA LEU A 214 13.79 20.77 21.08
C LEU A 214 12.42 20.37 20.52
N GLN A 215 11.32 20.94 21.00
CA GLN A 215 9.97 20.61 20.55
C GLN A 215 9.75 20.95 19.08
N GLY A 216 10.14 22.15 18.65
CA GLY A 216 10.04 22.56 17.24
C GLY A 216 10.90 21.70 16.31
N ARG A 217 12.17 21.46 16.68
CA ARG A 217 13.06 20.58 15.90
C ARG A 217 12.48 19.18 15.75
N PHE A 218 12.04 18.60 16.86
CA PHE A 218 11.41 17.30 16.90
C PHE A 218 10.14 17.20 16.06
N ARG A 219 9.26 18.20 16.17
CA ARG A 219 8.03 18.28 15.38
C ARG A 219 8.33 18.36 13.88
N ASN A 220 9.31 19.18 13.48
CA ASN A 220 9.71 19.31 12.09
C ASN A 220 10.27 17.98 11.56
N GLN A 221 11.09 17.28 12.36
CA GLN A 221 11.62 15.98 11.97
C GLN A 221 10.51 14.93 11.83
N ALA A 222 9.51 14.93 12.72
CA ALA A 222 8.35 14.05 12.61
C ALA A 222 7.57 14.32 11.32
N HIS A 223 7.38 15.59 10.95
CA HIS A 223 6.72 15.98 9.70
C HIS A 223 7.55 15.60 8.46
N LEU A 224 8.88 15.67 8.51
CA LEU A 224 9.72 15.20 7.42
C LEU A 224 9.56 13.71 7.18
N VAL A 225 9.59 12.89 8.25
CA VAL A 225 9.32 11.43 8.15
C VAL A 225 7.94 11.17 7.57
N GLU A 226 6.91 11.90 8.03
CA GLU A 226 5.54 11.81 7.52
C GLU A 226 5.45 12.15 6.03
N GLN A 227 6.13 13.21 5.60
CA GLN A 227 6.17 13.63 4.19
C GLN A 227 6.86 12.59 3.30
N HIS A 228 8.00 12.04 3.73
CA HIS A 228 8.66 10.97 2.98
C HIS A 228 7.77 9.72 2.87
N PHE A 229 6.99 9.40 3.91
CA PHE A 229 6.00 8.34 3.87
C PHE A 229 4.88 8.60 2.87
N ILE A 230 4.31 9.81 2.88
CA ILE A 230 3.25 10.20 1.93
C ILE A 230 3.77 10.15 0.50
N ASN A 231 5.00 10.61 0.25
CA ASN A 231 5.61 10.56 -1.07
C ASN A 231 5.82 9.11 -1.54
N LEU A 232 6.30 8.23 -0.65
CA LEU A 232 6.46 6.81 -0.96
C LEU A 232 5.12 6.13 -1.27
N ASP A 233 4.08 6.45 -0.50
CA ASP A 233 2.73 5.91 -0.71
C ASP A 233 2.17 6.37 -2.06
N GLN A 234 2.23 7.66 -2.35
CA GLN A 234 1.78 8.20 -3.64
C GLN A 234 2.52 7.55 -4.82
N GLN A 235 3.83 7.39 -4.71
CA GLN A 235 4.64 6.79 -5.77
C GLN A 235 4.32 5.31 -5.98
N LEU A 236 4.09 4.57 -4.90
CA LEU A 236 3.74 3.15 -4.98
C LEU A 236 2.33 2.93 -5.50
N GLN A 237 1.36 3.78 -5.11
CA GLN A 237 0.01 3.78 -5.66
C GLN A 237 0.01 4.03 -7.16
N GLN A 238 0.81 5.01 -7.64
CA GLN A 238 0.99 5.24 -9.07
C GLN A 238 1.56 4.02 -9.80
N GLN A 239 2.53 3.31 -9.20
CA GLN A 239 3.07 2.08 -9.78
C GLN A 239 2.04 0.94 -9.82
N VAL A 240 1.17 0.84 -8.81
CA VAL A 240 0.06 -0.11 -8.78
C VAL A 240 -0.93 0.19 -9.90
N ASP A 241 -1.34 1.45 -10.06
CA ASP A 241 -2.28 1.89 -11.11
C ASP A 241 -1.73 1.61 -12.51
N ASP A 242 -0.44 1.92 -12.74
CA ASP A 242 0.23 1.67 -14.02
C ASP A 242 0.36 0.17 -14.30
N ALA A 243 0.69 -0.64 -13.29
CA ALA A 243 0.75 -2.08 -13.43
C ALA A 243 -0.64 -2.68 -13.72
N GLN A 244 -1.69 -2.18 -13.07
CA GLN A 244 -3.07 -2.60 -13.32
C GLN A 244 -3.49 -2.28 -14.76
N ARG A 245 -3.25 -1.06 -15.24
CA ARG A 245 -3.52 -0.68 -16.63
C ARG A 245 -2.80 -1.56 -17.64
N ARG A 246 -1.53 -1.93 -17.37
CA ARG A 246 -0.78 -2.86 -18.24
C ARG A 246 -1.42 -4.25 -18.29
N VAL A 247 -1.86 -4.78 -17.15
CA VAL A 247 -2.57 -6.07 -17.07
C VAL A 247 -3.90 -6.00 -17.84
N GLU A 248 -4.66 -4.91 -17.70
CA GLU A 248 -5.93 -4.72 -18.42
C GLU A 248 -5.72 -4.67 -19.95
N ILE A 249 -4.77 -3.85 -20.42
CA ILE A 249 -4.47 -3.70 -21.86
C ILE A 249 -3.99 -5.03 -22.46
N THR A 250 -3.10 -5.74 -21.76
CA THR A 250 -2.60 -7.05 -22.23
C THR A 250 -3.70 -8.11 -22.26
N SER A 251 -4.62 -8.11 -21.28
CA SER A 251 -5.79 -8.99 -21.26
C SER A 251 -6.72 -8.73 -22.45
N ILE A 252 -7.01 -7.47 -22.75
CA ILE A 252 -7.82 -7.07 -23.92
C ILE A 252 -7.15 -7.53 -25.22
N MET A 253 -5.85 -7.33 -25.37
CA MET A 253 -5.11 -7.77 -26.55
C MET A 253 -5.15 -9.29 -26.74
N ILE A 254 -4.99 -10.07 -25.66
CA ILE A 254 -5.14 -11.53 -25.71
C ILE A 254 -6.54 -11.91 -26.15
N MET A 255 -7.58 -11.32 -25.55
CA MET A 255 -8.98 -11.58 -25.88
C MET A 255 -9.28 -11.31 -27.36
N LEU A 256 -8.82 -10.18 -27.89
CA LEU A 256 -8.99 -9.81 -29.29
C LEU A 256 -8.28 -10.80 -30.22
N VAL A 257 -7.02 -11.12 -29.95
CA VAL A 257 -6.24 -12.09 -30.76
C VAL A 257 -6.89 -13.46 -30.73
N THR A 258 -7.34 -13.95 -29.57
CA THR A 258 -8.04 -15.24 -29.46
C THR A 258 -9.37 -15.25 -30.21
N SER A 259 -10.12 -14.15 -30.16
CA SER A 259 -11.41 -14.02 -30.86
C SER A 259 -11.21 -14.03 -32.38
N ILE A 260 -10.20 -13.30 -32.88
CA ILE A 260 -9.85 -13.30 -34.31
C ILE A 260 -9.43 -14.71 -34.77
N ILE A 261 -8.58 -15.40 -34.00
CA ILE A 261 -8.17 -16.78 -34.32
C ILE A 261 -9.38 -17.71 -34.34
N LEU A 262 -10.27 -17.62 -33.36
CA LEU A 262 -11.48 -18.43 -33.28
C LEU A 262 -12.40 -18.17 -34.48
N ILE A 263 -12.61 -16.90 -34.86
CA ILE A 263 -13.40 -16.52 -36.03
C ILE A 263 -12.78 -17.11 -37.30
N ILE A 264 -11.45 -17.01 -37.48
CA ILE A 264 -10.75 -17.60 -38.64
C ILE A 264 -10.95 -19.12 -38.69
N LEU A 265 -10.85 -19.82 -37.55
CA LEU A 265 -11.09 -21.25 -37.46
C LEU A 265 -12.54 -21.62 -37.80
N LEU A 266 -13.51 -20.86 -37.28
CA LEU A 266 -14.93 -21.07 -37.56
C LEU A 266 -15.26 -20.84 -39.03
N VAL A 267 -14.77 -19.74 -39.62
CA VAL A 267 -14.95 -19.44 -41.05
C VAL A 267 -14.32 -20.53 -41.91
N ARG A 268 -13.09 -20.97 -41.59
CA ARG A 268 -12.42 -22.04 -42.34
C ARG A 268 -13.17 -23.36 -42.22
N SER A 269 -13.64 -23.71 -41.02
CA SER A 269 -14.46 -24.90 -40.78
C SER A 269 -15.76 -24.85 -41.58
N PHE A 270 -16.47 -23.71 -41.52
CA PHE A 270 -17.71 -23.49 -42.26
C PHE A 270 -17.51 -23.58 -43.78
N LEU A 271 -16.48 -22.93 -44.34
CA LEU A 271 -16.16 -23.03 -45.76
C LEU A 271 -15.82 -24.45 -46.19
N THR A 272 -15.11 -25.21 -45.33
CA THR A 272 -14.80 -26.62 -45.59
C THR A 272 -16.07 -27.47 -45.62
N LEU A 273 -16.98 -27.24 -44.67
CA LEU A 273 -18.26 -27.94 -44.58
C LEU A 273 -19.17 -27.61 -45.77
N GLN A 274 -19.26 -26.34 -46.15
CA GLN A 274 -20.07 -25.92 -47.29
C GLN A 274 -19.54 -26.47 -48.61
N ARG A 275 -18.21 -26.56 -48.79
CA ARG A 275 -17.60 -27.23 -49.96
C ARG A 275 -17.94 -28.72 -49.99
N ALA A 276 -17.78 -29.43 -48.86
CA ALA A 276 -18.12 -30.86 -48.76
C ALA A 276 -19.60 -31.10 -49.07
N PHE A 277 -20.49 -30.29 -48.49
CA PHE A 277 -21.92 -30.36 -48.75
C PHE A 277 -22.30 -30.05 -50.21
N SER A 278 -21.72 -29.00 -50.80
CA SER A 278 -21.95 -28.65 -52.21
C SER A 278 -21.51 -29.77 -53.16
N ASN A 279 -20.34 -30.38 -52.91
CA ASN A 279 -19.87 -31.54 -53.67
C ASN A 279 -20.85 -32.72 -53.56
N PHE A 280 -21.37 -32.97 -52.36
CA PHE A 280 -22.37 -34.00 -52.10
C PHE A 280 -23.68 -33.76 -52.87
N VAL A 281 -24.23 -32.54 -52.82
CA VAL A 281 -25.45 -32.20 -53.58
C VAL A 281 -25.23 -32.25 -55.09
N MET A 282 -24.10 -31.72 -55.59
CA MET A 282 -23.78 -31.76 -57.03
C MET A 282 -23.63 -33.18 -57.56
N PHE A 283 -23.24 -34.14 -56.72
CA PHE A 283 -23.22 -35.55 -57.11
C PHE A 283 -24.62 -36.10 -57.37
N PHE A 284 -25.60 -35.84 -56.49
CA PHE A 284 -26.98 -36.28 -56.72
C PHE A 284 -27.58 -35.61 -57.96
N TYR A 285 -27.24 -34.35 -58.21
CA TYR A 285 -27.63 -33.68 -59.46
C TYR A 285 -27.04 -34.37 -60.69
N ARG A 286 -25.76 -34.78 -60.64
CA ARG A 286 -25.07 -35.51 -61.73
C ARG A 286 -25.60 -36.93 -61.93
N CYS A 287 -25.93 -37.65 -60.86
CA CYS A 287 -26.50 -39.01 -60.91
C CYS A 287 -27.82 -39.11 -61.67
N LYS A 288 -28.53 -37.99 -61.86
CA LYS A 288 -29.73 -37.95 -62.71
C LYS A 288 -29.40 -38.18 -64.19
N ARG A 289 -28.15 -37.94 -64.62
CA ARG A 289 -27.73 -37.94 -66.03
C ARG A 289 -26.58 -38.90 -66.32
N GLU A 290 -25.65 -39.09 -65.38
CA GLU A 290 -24.44 -39.90 -65.56
C GLU A 290 -24.10 -40.70 -64.29
N TYR A 291 -23.72 -41.97 -64.47
CA TYR A 291 -23.28 -42.85 -63.39
C TYR A 291 -21.79 -42.63 -63.09
N GLN A 292 -21.49 -41.59 -62.30
CA GLN A 292 -20.13 -41.28 -61.85
C GLN A 292 -20.02 -41.43 -60.33
N HIS A 293 -19.01 -42.15 -59.84
CA HIS A 293 -18.71 -42.23 -58.42
C HIS A 293 -18.17 -40.91 -57.86
N MET A 294 -18.45 -40.66 -56.58
CA MET A 294 -17.79 -39.64 -55.78
C MET A 294 -16.36 -40.08 -55.46
N ASP A 295 -15.41 -39.16 -55.55
CA ASP A 295 -14.09 -39.35 -54.97
C ASP A 295 -14.14 -39.14 -53.45
N GLU A 296 -14.17 -40.25 -52.71
CA GLU A 296 -14.21 -40.28 -51.25
C GLU A 296 -13.03 -39.56 -50.59
N LYS A 297 -11.85 -39.53 -51.23
CA LYS A 297 -10.65 -38.90 -50.66
C LYS A 297 -10.72 -37.37 -50.72
N SER A 298 -11.51 -36.83 -51.66
CA SER A 298 -11.72 -35.39 -51.84
C SER A 298 -12.69 -34.77 -50.82
N MET A 299 -13.41 -35.59 -50.06
CA MET A 299 -14.38 -35.11 -49.07
C MET A 299 -13.70 -34.67 -47.77
N GLY A 300 -14.03 -33.45 -47.34
CA GLY A 300 -13.70 -32.98 -45.99
C GLY A 300 -14.64 -33.61 -44.95
N PHE A 301 -14.16 -33.80 -43.71
CA PHE A 301 -14.85 -34.48 -42.59
C PHE A 301 -15.11 -35.99 -42.80
N SER A 302 -15.12 -36.76 -41.71
CA SER A 302 -15.34 -38.22 -41.73
C SER A 302 -16.75 -38.61 -42.18
N GLU A 303 -17.73 -37.82 -41.80
CA GLU A 303 -19.16 -38.04 -42.04
C GLU A 303 -19.47 -37.94 -43.53
N PHE A 304 -18.91 -36.95 -44.23
CA PHE A 304 -19.09 -36.81 -45.68
C PHE A 304 -18.34 -37.88 -46.47
N LYS A 305 -17.21 -38.39 -45.96
CA LYS A 305 -16.55 -39.57 -46.55
C LYS A 305 -17.46 -40.79 -46.48
N TYR A 306 -18.04 -41.06 -45.31
CA TYR A 306 -18.99 -42.15 -45.13
C TYR A 306 -20.23 -42.01 -46.02
N LEU A 307 -20.80 -40.80 -46.11
CA LEU A 307 -21.93 -40.53 -47.00
C LEU A 307 -21.56 -40.73 -48.48
N ALA A 308 -20.35 -40.36 -48.90
CA ALA A 308 -19.88 -40.59 -50.27
C ALA A 308 -19.76 -42.09 -50.59
N THR A 309 -19.28 -42.91 -49.66
CA THR A 309 -19.23 -44.38 -49.81
C THR A 309 -20.64 -44.96 -50.00
N ILE A 310 -21.60 -44.62 -49.13
CA ILE A 310 -22.99 -45.09 -49.28
C ILE A 310 -23.60 -44.63 -50.61
N ALA A 311 -23.35 -43.37 -51.00
CA ALA A 311 -23.87 -42.81 -52.23
C ALA A 311 -23.32 -43.54 -53.47
N ASN A 312 -22.05 -43.95 -53.43
CA ASN A 312 -21.42 -44.80 -54.43
C ASN A 312 -22.09 -46.18 -54.51
N GLU A 313 -22.31 -46.84 -53.38
CA GLU A 313 -23.00 -48.14 -53.33
C GLU A 313 -24.44 -48.06 -53.88
N MET A 314 -25.16 -46.96 -53.61
CA MET A 314 -26.51 -46.74 -54.13
C MET A 314 -26.53 -46.60 -55.66
N ILE A 315 -25.55 -45.93 -56.26
CA ILE A 315 -25.40 -45.89 -57.73
C ILE A 315 -25.24 -47.31 -58.26
N ASP A 316 -24.34 -48.09 -57.68
CA ASP A 316 -24.01 -49.42 -58.17
C ASP A 316 -25.23 -50.33 -58.14
N SER A 317 -25.96 -50.31 -57.02
CA SER A 317 -27.22 -51.03 -56.85
C SER A 317 -28.27 -50.60 -57.88
N ARG A 318 -28.45 -49.29 -58.11
CA ARG A 318 -29.39 -48.79 -59.13
C ARG A 318 -28.99 -49.21 -60.54
N ARG A 319 -27.70 -49.12 -60.88
CA ARG A 319 -27.18 -49.52 -62.19
C ARG A 319 -27.32 -51.03 -62.41
N GLN A 320 -27.26 -51.82 -61.35
CA GLN A 320 -27.58 -53.24 -61.41
C GLN A 320 -29.07 -53.46 -61.68
N MET A 321 -29.97 -52.82 -60.91
CA MET A 321 -31.42 -52.93 -61.12
C MET A 321 -31.87 -52.49 -62.52
N GLU A 322 -31.32 -51.40 -63.08
CA GLU A 322 -31.66 -50.96 -64.44
C GLU A 322 -31.19 -51.96 -65.50
N ARG A 323 -30.05 -52.64 -65.30
CA ARG A 323 -29.57 -53.72 -66.19
C ARG A 323 -30.48 -54.95 -66.11
N GLU A 324 -30.88 -55.35 -64.91
CA GLU A 324 -31.82 -56.46 -64.69
C GLU A 324 -33.20 -56.15 -65.30
N LEU A 325 -33.71 -54.93 -65.14
CA LEU A 325 -34.98 -54.49 -65.73
C LEU A 325 -34.92 -54.46 -67.26
N ALA A 326 -33.83 -53.95 -67.84
CA ALA A 326 -33.64 -53.95 -69.29
C ALA A 326 -33.61 -55.39 -69.85
N ALA A 327 -32.92 -56.31 -69.17
CA ALA A 327 -32.89 -57.72 -69.54
C ALA A 327 -34.30 -58.35 -69.48
N ALA A 328 -35.06 -58.09 -68.40
CA ALA A 328 -36.43 -58.58 -68.25
C ALA A 328 -37.38 -58.00 -69.32
N GLN A 329 -37.23 -56.72 -69.68
CA GLN A 329 -38.03 -56.10 -70.74
C GLN A 329 -37.72 -56.68 -72.13
N ASP A 330 -36.45 -56.96 -72.41
CA ASP A 330 -36.06 -57.63 -73.66
C ASP A 330 -36.58 -59.07 -73.71
N GLU A 331 -36.58 -59.78 -72.59
CA GLU A 331 -37.18 -61.11 -72.46
C GLU A 331 -38.71 -61.07 -72.69
N ILE A 332 -39.41 -60.13 -72.07
CA ILE A 332 -40.86 -59.91 -72.31
C ILE A 332 -41.12 -59.59 -73.79
N LYS A 333 -40.30 -58.74 -74.43
CA LYS A 333 -40.43 -58.45 -75.88
C LYS A 333 -40.24 -59.71 -76.73
N ARG A 334 -39.25 -60.54 -76.40
CA ARG A 334 -39.02 -61.82 -77.09
C ARG A 334 -40.22 -62.76 -76.94
N LEU A 335 -40.73 -62.94 -75.72
CA LEU A 335 -41.91 -63.76 -75.43
C LEU A 335 -43.17 -63.23 -76.15
N LYS A 336 -43.39 -61.91 -76.20
CA LYS A 336 -44.50 -61.29 -76.96
C LYS A 336 -44.40 -61.57 -78.46
N LYS A 337 -43.21 -61.46 -79.05
CA LYS A 337 -42.98 -61.81 -80.47
C LYS A 337 -43.29 -63.28 -80.73
N GLN A 338 -42.85 -64.16 -79.83
CA GLN A 338 -43.06 -65.60 -79.92
C GLN A 338 -44.56 -65.95 -79.82
N TYR A 339 -45.29 -65.30 -78.90
CA TYR A 339 -46.73 -65.45 -78.75
C TYR A 339 -47.49 -65.00 -80.00
N GLN A 340 -47.16 -63.83 -80.56
CA GLN A 340 -47.78 -63.31 -81.79
C GLN A 340 -47.54 -64.22 -83.01
N SER A 341 -46.36 -64.85 -83.13
CA SER A 341 -46.12 -65.84 -84.19
C SER A 341 -46.98 -67.11 -84.05
N THR A 342 -47.19 -67.60 -82.83
CA THR A 342 -48.07 -68.76 -82.58
C THR A 342 -49.57 -68.44 -82.78
N THR A 343 -50.02 -67.20 -82.55
CA THR A 343 -51.43 -66.84 -82.81
C THR A 343 -51.73 -66.67 -84.30
N SER A 344 -50.76 -66.24 -85.11
CA SER A 344 -50.89 -66.18 -86.57
C SER A 344 -50.92 -67.56 -87.24
N GLU A 345 -50.32 -68.58 -86.63
CA GLU A 345 -50.37 -69.97 -87.14
C GLU A 345 -51.67 -70.71 -86.78
N GLN A 346 -52.42 -70.26 -85.78
CA GLN A 346 -53.74 -70.84 -85.43
C GLN A 346 -54.93 -70.19 -86.17
N SER A 347 -54.68 -69.22 -87.06
CA SER A 347 -55.70 -68.46 -87.80
C SER A 347 -55.75 -68.79 -89.31
N GLN A 348 -55.09 -69.87 -89.74
CA GLN A 348 -55.21 -70.49 -91.06
C GLN A 348 -55.95 -71.81 -90.91
#